data_AF-A0A0N9UAX5-F1
#
_entry.id   AF-A0A0N9UAX5-F1
#
_cell.length_a   1.000
_cell.length_b   1.000
_cell.length_c   1.000
_cell.angle_alpha   90.00
_cell.angle_beta   90.00
_cell.angle_gamma   90.00
#
_symmetry.space_group_name_H-M   'P 1'
#
loop_
_entity.id
_entity.type
_entity.pdbx_description
1 polymer ?
#
loop_
_entity_poly.entity_id
_entity_poly.type
_entity_poly.pdbx_seq_one_letter_code
_entity_poly.pdbx_strand_id
1 'polypeptide(L)'
;MAERLRSVTDKRSGIGLMFLISGQHGPLQRLVISRFPANQAILAEVSEKGLGVEFLEQVFIRRMTAYKALMLDHQNPSAGFWSGMATDRQAGGEAENISNYWITDFLSADFSETPAAGTRRLADALKSAIKKNPNVQVKSEIAAAVSLAGSVFSDKVTSIDEFCDHFGFSQTTRQTIMNELSKPSLSSKKFVFSAQEFKTKLPYRTVELENGAILTAPSGKFEQVFEVRQKDGGKVEYATEGKVADQRMEKR
;
A
#
# COMPACT_ATOMS: atom_id res chain seq x y z
N MET A 1 -27.29 -0.94 -9.26
CA MET A 1 -25.83 -0.69 -9.26
C MET A 1 -25.48 0.79 -9.35
N ALA A 2 -25.95 1.54 -10.36
CA ALA A 2 -25.63 2.96 -10.50
C ALA A 2 -26.02 3.81 -9.27
N GLU A 3 -27.19 3.56 -8.67
CA GLU A 3 -27.64 4.26 -7.46
C GLU A 3 -26.76 3.96 -6.25
N ARG A 4 -26.34 2.70 -6.09
CA ARG A 4 -25.40 2.28 -5.05
C ARG A 4 -24.04 2.96 -5.24
N LEU A 5 -23.53 3.01 -6.48
CA LEU A 5 -22.30 3.74 -6.76
C LEU A 5 -22.48 5.21 -6.36
N ARG A 6 -23.56 5.86 -6.79
CA ARG A 6 -23.89 7.26 -6.47
C ARG A 6 -23.93 7.52 -4.96
N SER A 7 -24.48 6.60 -4.15
CA SER A 7 -24.62 6.80 -2.71
C SER A 7 -23.30 6.72 -1.93
N VAL A 8 -22.28 6.07 -2.48
CA VAL A 8 -20.99 5.86 -1.80
C VAL A 8 -19.85 6.70 -2.37
N THR A 9 -20.07 7.47 -3.45
CA THR A 9 -19.02 8.34 -3.98
C THR A 9 -18.75 9.52 -3.05
N ASP A 10 -17.50 9.98 -3.02
CA ASP A 10 -17.08 11.22 -2.36
C ASP A 10 -17.46 12.51 -3.13
N LYS A 11 -18.25 12.39 -4.22
CA LYS A 11 -18.68 13.46 -5.14
C LYS A 11 -17.56 14.21 -5.87
N ARG A 12 -16.28 13.90 -5.61
CA ARG A 12 -15.14 14.59 -6.24
C ARG A 12 -15.04 14.30 -7.73
N SER A 13 -15.46 13.11 -8.13
CA SER A 13 -15.32 12.65 -9.51
C SER A 13 -16.43 13.11 -10.46
N GLY A 14 -17.45 13.83 -9.97
CA GLY A 14 -18.55 14.36 -10.79
C GLY A 14 -19.42 13.30 -11.50
N ILE A 15 -20.17 13.76 -12.51
CA ILE A 15 -20.96 12.90 -13.41
C ILE A 15 -20.03 11.90 -14.09
N GLY A 16 -20.49 10.69 -14.35
CA GLY A 16 -19.72 9.69 -15.06
C GLY A 16 -20.58 8.59 -15.64
N LEU A 17 -20.03 7.88 -16.62
CA LEU A 17 -20.69 6.75 -17.27
C LEU A 17 -20.19 5.45 -16.67
N MET A 18 -21.14 4.61 -16.30
CA MET A 18 -20.87 3.26 -15.83
C MET A 18 -21.17 2.28 -16.96
N PHE A 19 -20.20 1.46 -17.30
CA PHE A 19 -20.37 0.35 -18.23
C PHE A 19 -20.43 -0.97 -17.46
N LEU A 20 -21.37 -1.82 -17.88
CA LEU A 20 -21.47 -3.20 -17.48
C LEU A 20 -21.30 -4.04 -18.74
N ILE A 21 -20.22 -4.81 -18.82
CA ILE A 21 -19.90 -5.65 -19.97
C ILE A 21 -19.88 -7.08 -19.48
N SER A 22 -20.69 -7.94 -20.08
CA SER A 22 -20.69 -9.38 -19.84
C SER A 22 -20.41 -10.10 -21.15
N GLY A 23 -19.59 -11.14 -21.11
CA GLY A 23 -19.27 -11.93 -22.29
C GLY A 23 -18.34 -13.09 -21.98
N GLN A 24 -17.85 -13.76 -23.02
CA GLN A 24 -16.89 -14.85 -22.89
C GLN A 24 -15.48 -14.38 -23.23
N HIS A 25 -14.51 -14.88 -22.47
CA HIS A 25 -13.09 -14.72 -22.74
C HIS A 25 -12.43 -16.10 -22.70
N GLY A 26 -12.29 -16.72 -23.88
CA GLY A 26 -11.89 -18.13 -23.97
C GLY A 26 -12.91 -19.02 -23.26
N PRO A 27 -12.48 -19.94 -22.37
CA PRO A 27 -13.39 -20.82 -21.64
C PRO A 27 -14.08 -20.16 -20.44
N LEU A 28 -13.76 -18.89 -20.13
CA LEU A 28 -14.26 -18.18 -18.96
C LEU A 28 -15.38 -17.22 -19.35
N GLN A 29 -16.38 -17.10 -18.48
CA GLN A 29 -17.31 -16.00 -18.50
C GLN A 29 -16.69 -14.83 -17.77
N ARG A 30 -16.75 -13.65 -18.39
CA ARG A 30 -16.14 -12.41 -17.93
C ARG A 30 -17.22 -11.37 -17.67
N LEU A 31 -17.17 -10.77 -16.49
CA LEU A 31 -17.91 -9.57 -16.15
C LEU A 31 -16.93 -8.42 -15.92
N VAL A 32 -17.13 -7.31 -16.61
CA VAL A 32 -16.38 -6.07 -16.41
C VAL A 32 -17.33 -4.98 -15.99
N ILE A 33 -17.00 -4.32 -14.87
CA ILE A 33 -17.69 -3.13 -14.39
C ILE A 33 -16.68 -2.00 -14.48
N SER A 34 -16.99 -0.94 -15.21
CA SER A 34 -16.10 0.22 -15.29
C SER A 34 -16.86 1.53 -15.16
N ARG A 35 -16.18 2.54 -14.62
CA ARG A 35 -16.71 3.90 -14.49
C ARG A 35 -15.70 4.90 -15.01
N PHE A 36 -16.17 5.75 -15.92
CA PHE A 36 -15.41 6.85 -16.51
C PHE A 36 -16.02 8.19 -16.07
N PRO A 37 -15.22 9.15 -15.57
CA PRO A 37 -15.71 10.50 -15.33
C PRO A 37 -16.16 11.14 -16.65
N ALA A 38 -17.23 11.93 -16.61
CA ALA A 38 -17.62 12.75 -17.74
C ALA A 38 -16.72 13.99 -17.79
N ASN A 39 -16.26 14.36 -19.00
CA ASN A 39 -15.56 15.62 -19.22
C ASN A 39 -16.45 16.61 -19.98
N GLN A 40 -16.09 17.88 -19.91
CA GLN A 40 -16.62 18.93 -20.79
C GLN A 40 -15.74 19.02 -22.03
N ALA A 41 -16.34 19.17 -23.21
CA ALA A 41 -15.59 19.38 -24.44
C ALA A 41 -16.25 20.47 -25.30
N ILE A 42 -15.43 21.12 -26.12
CA ILE A 42 -15.91 22.06 -27.13
C ILE A 42 -15.84 21.35 -28.47
N LEU A 43 -16.99 21.15 -29.11
CA LEU A 43 -17.06 20.67 -30.49
C LEU A 43 -16.98 21.88 -31.41
N ALA A 44 -15.95 21.94 -32.24
CA ALA A 44 -15.78 22.98 -33.25
C ALA A 44 -15.82 22.31 -34.62
N GLU A 45 -16.91 22.53 -35.37
CA GLU A 45 -17.10 22.01 -36.72
C GLU A 45 -17.01 23.14 -37.74
N VAL A 46 -16.11 23.00 -38.70
CA VAL A 46 -15.98 23.94 -39.82
C VAL A 46 -16.80 23.40 -40.98
N SER A 47 -17.78 24.18 -41.42
CA SER A 47 -18.56 23.91 -42.65
C SER A 47 -18.29 25.01 -43.68
N GLU A 48 -18.73 24.81 -44.93
CA GLU A 48 -18.69 25.84 -45.97
C GLU A 48 -19.43 27.14 -45.57
N LYS A 49 -20.31 27.08 -44.57
CA LYS A 49 -21.09 28.22 -44.06
C LYS A 49 -20.46 28.93 -42.85
N GLY A 50 -19.31 28.46 -42.36
CA GLY A 50 -18.60 29.04 -41.22
C GLY A 50 -18.22 28.03 -40.13
N LEU A 51 -17.68 28.55 -39.03
CA LEU A 51 -17.29 27.79 -37.84
C LEU A 51 -18.48 27.69 -36.86
N GLY A 52 -19.00 26.49 -36.66
CA GLY A 52 -19.94 26.17 -35.59
C GLY A 52 -19.17 25.73 -34.35
N VAL A 53 -19.38 26.42 -33.22
CA VAL A 53 -18.79 26.05 -31.93
C VAL A 53 -19.90 25.70 -30.96
N GLU A 54 -19.95 24.44 -30.53
CA GLU A 54 -20.90 23.93 -29.54
C GLU A 54 -20.17 23.49 -28.27
N PHE A 55 -20.75 23.83 -27.12
CA PHE A 55 -20.28 23.34 -25.83
C PHE A 55 -21.01 22.04 -25.52
N LEU A 56 -20.28 20.92 -25.54
CA LEU A 56 -20.82 19.62 -25.20
C LEU A 56 -20.57 19.34 -23.71
N GLU A 57 -21.66 19.37 -22.94
CA GLU A 57 -21.66 18.79 -21.60
C GLU A 57 -21.72 17.25 -21.73
N GLN A 58 -20.88 16.53 -20.96
CA GLN A 58 -20.87 15.06 -20.87
C GLN A 58 -20.26 14.32 -22.08
N VAL A 59 -19.03 14.66 -22.46
CA VAL A 59 -18.30 13.92 -23.50
C VAL A 59 -17.42 12.82 -22.88
N PHE A 60 -17.57 11.59 -23.39
CA PHE A 60 -16.76 10.44 -23.00
C PHE A 60 -15.57 10.29 -23.95
N ILE A 61 -14.40 10.79 -23.53
CA ILE A 61 -13.19 10.83 -24.36
C ILE A 61 -12.50 9.47 -24.37
N ARG A 62 -12.09 9.00 -25.56
CA ARG A 62 -11.43 7.69 -25.80
C ARG A 62 -10.10 7.49 -25.05
N ARG A 63 -9.45 8.57 -24.61
CA ARG A 63 -8.21 8.57 -23.82
C ARG A 63 -8.43 9.22 -22.46
N MET A 64 -9.20 8.58 -21.58
CA MET A 64 -9.21 8.96 -20.18
C MET A 64 -8.08 8.27 -19.43
N THR A 65 -7.25 9.07 -18.78
CA THR A 65 -6.24 8.60 -17.82
C THR A 65 -6.85 8.24 -16.46
N ALA A 66 -8.11 8.63 -16.23
CA ALA A 66 -8.86 8.36 -15.01
C ALA A 66 -10.04 7.41 -15.27
N TYR A 67 -10.04 6.24 -14.65
CA TYR A 67 -11.14 5.28 -14.67
C TYR A 67 -11.05 4.33 -13.48
N LYS A 68 -12.19 3.80 -13.05
CA LYS A 68 -12.23 2.66 -12.14
C LYS A 68 -12.75 1.44 -12.87
N ALA A 69 -12.19 0.27 -12.60
CA ALA A 69 -12.69 -0.97 -13.20
C ALA A 69 -12.58 -2.16 -12.24
N LEU A 70 -13.49 -3.11 -12.39
CA LEU A 70 -13.47 -4.45 -11.81
C LEU A 70 -13.62 -5.45 -12.95
N MET A 71 -12.75 -6.45 -12.98
CA MET A 71 -12.84 -7.60 -13.87
C MET A 71 -12.99 -8.88 -13.03
N LEU A 72 -14.01 -9.66 -13.35
CA LEU A 72 -14.33 -10.93 -12.73
C LEU A 72 -14.35 -12.01 -13.83
N ASP A 73 -13.63 -13.10 -13.60
CA ASP A 73 -13.60 -14.23 -14.52
C ASP A 73 -14.00 -15.51 -13.77
N HIS A 74 -14.91 -16.30 -14.34
CA HIS A 74 -15.26 -17.61 -13.80
C HIS A 74 -15.79 -18.56 -14.88
N GLN A 75 -15.63 -19.87 -14.69
CA GLN A 75 -16.17 -20.87 -15.63
C GLN A 75 -17.71 -20.93 -15.59
N ASN A 76 -18.30 -20.65 -14.43
CA ASN A 76 -19.74 -20.67 -14.21
C ASN A 76 -20.23 -19.34 -13.58
N PRO A 77 -21.03 -18.52 -14.27
CA PRO A 77 -21.56 -17.25 -13.76
C PRO A 77 -22.49 -17.39 -12.55
N SER A 78 -23.25 -18.49 -12.47
CA SER A 78 -24.25 -18.70 -11.40
C SER A 78 -23.65 -19.31 -10.13
N ALA A 79 -22.41 -19.81 -10.20
CA ALA A 79 -21.67 -20.36 -9.06
C ALA A 79 -20.34 -19.63 -8.78
N GLY A 80 -20.10 -18.49 -9.45
CA GLY A 80 -18.79 -17.85 -9.58
C GLY A 80 -18.75 -16.35 -9.28
N PHE A 81 -17.59 -15.75 -9.56
CA PHE A 81 -17.25 -14.33 -9.32
C PHE A 81 -16.90 -13.93 -7.88
N TRP A 82 -16.40 -14.87 -7.08
CA TRP A 82 -15.88 -14.60 -5.74
C TRP A 82 -14.51 -13.89 -5.71
N SER A 83 -13.80 -13.85 -6.84
CA SER A 83 -12.49 -13.21 -6.95
C SER A 83 -12.36 -12.46 -8.28
N GLY A 84 -11.59 -11.38 -8.25
CA GLY A 84 -11.39 -10.52 -9.41
C GLY A 84 -10.24 -9.55 -9.25
N MET A 85 -10.03 -8.75 -10.29
CA MET A 85 -9.03 -7.69 -10.32
C MET A 85 -9.73 -6.34 -10.38
N ALA A 86 -9.45 -5.49 -9.39
CA ALA A 86 -9.95 -4.12 -9.35
C ALA A 86 -8.81 -3.12 -9.60
N THR A 87 -9.14 -2.00 -10.23
CA THR A 87 -8.23 -0.89 -10.47
C THR A 87 -8.94 0.44 -10.27
N ASP A 88 -8.17 1.42 -9.81
CA ASP A 88 -8.55 2.81 -9.68
C ASP A 88 -7.42 3.66 -10.25
N ARG A 89 -7.65 4.20 -11.44
CA ARG A 89 -6.76 5.16 -12.07
C ARG A 89 -7.38 6.54 -11.92
N GLN A 90 -6.65 7.48 -11.35
CA GLN A 90 -7.02 8.89 -11.32
C GLN A 90 -6.00 9.68 -12.16
N ALA A 91 -6.42 10.79 -12.76
CA ALA A 91 -5.53 11.61 -13.58
C ALA A 91 -4.40 12.15 -12.69
N GLY A 92 -3.17 11.70 -12.95
CA GLY A 92 -1.98 12.07 -12.17
C GLY A 92 -1.78 11.30 -10.86
N GLY A 93 -2.65 10.34 -10.53
CA GLY A 93 -2.46 9.45 -9.38
C GLY A 93 -1.74 8.16 -9.78
N GLU A 94 -0.84 7.69 -8.92
CA GLU A 94 -0.32 6.33 -9.01
C GLU A 94 -1.48 5.33 -8.92
N ALA A 95 -1.41 4.21 -9.65
CA ALA A 95 -2.44 3.16 -9.65
C ALA A 95 -2.62 2.47 -8.28
N GLU A 96 -1.90 2.94 -7.28
CA GLU A 96 -1.64 2.35 -5.97
C GLU A 96 -2.65 2.82 -4.91
N ASN A 97 -3.32 3.96 -5.13
CA ASN A 97 -4.36 4.48 -4.24
C ASN A 97 -5.76 4.13 -4.74
N ILE A 98 -6.15 2.87 -4.58
CA ILE A 98 -7.56 2.48 -4.73
C ILE A 98 -8.38 3.08 -3.58
N SER A 99 -9.38 3.89 -3.92
CA SER A 99 -10.29 4.47 -2.92
C SER A 99 -11.07 3.38 -2.17
N ASN A 100 -11.14 3.45 -0.84
CA ASN A 100 -11.90 2.51 0.00
C ASN A 100 -13.36 2.36 -0.44
N TYR A 101 -14.01 3.45 -0.85
CA TYR A 101 -15.40 3.40 -1.31
C TYR A 101 -15.59 2.52 -2.56
N TRP A 102 -14.55 2.38 -3.39
CA TRP A 102 -14.62 1.55 -4.59
C TRP A 102 -14.66 0.07 -4.23
N ILE A 103 -13.79 -0.39 -3.33
CA ILE A 103 -13.68 -1.80 -2.94
C ILE A 103 -14.73 -2.18 -1.91
N THR A 104 -14.76 -1.49 -0.78
CA THR A 104 -15.59 -1.88 0.35
C THR A 104 -17.04 -1.44 0.16
N ASP A 105 -17.28 -0.15 -0.12
CA ASP A 105 -18.64 0.39 -0.07
C ASP A 105 -19.44 0.09 -1.35
N PHE A 106 -18.80 0.18 -2.52
CA PHE A 106 -19.45 -0.10 -3.81
C PHE A 106 -19.42 -1.58 -4.17
N LEU A 107 -18.24 -2.20 -4.22
CA LEU A 107 -18.10 -3.60 -4.66
C LEU A 107 -18.45 -4.61 -3.57
N SER A 108 -18.61 -4.20 -2.29
CA SER A 108 -18.75 -5.15 -1.17
C SER A 108 -17.63 -6.19 -1.14
N ALA A 109 -16.44 -5.80 -1.56
CA ALA A 109 -15.29 -6.68 -1.67
C ALA A 109 -14.25 -6.36 -0.60
N ASP A 110 -13.31 -7.29 -0.45
CA ASP A 110 -12.10 -7.11 0.35
C ASP A 110 -10.90 -7.64 -0.46
N PHE A 111 -9.69 -7.33 -0.02
CA PHE A 111 -8.49 -7.91 -0.59
C PHE A 111 -8.50 -9.43 -0.35
N SER A 112 -7.95 -10.18 -1.32
CA SER A 112 -7.80 -11.64 -1.21
C SER A 112 -6.83 -12.10 -0.11
N GLU A 113 -6.34 -11.17 0.70
CA GLU A 113 -5.49 -11.42 1.84
C GLU A 113 -5.95 -10.56 3.01
N THR A 114 -6.10 -11.20 4.16
CA THR A 114 -6.52 -10.50 5.37
C THR A 114 -5.42 -9.55 5.85
N PRO A 115 -5.78 -8.45 6.56
CA PRO A 115 -4.81 -7.50 7.08
C PRO A 115 -3.71 -8.18 7.92
N ALA A 116 -4.11 -9.13 8.78
CA ALA A 116 -3.19 -9.88 9.62
C ALA A 116 -2.24 -10.79 8.80
N ALA A 117 -2.75 -11.48 7.77
CA ALA A 117 -1.92 -12.38 6.97
C ALA A 117 -0.85 -11.62 6.16
N GLY A 118 -1.26 -10.54 5.48
CA GLY A 118 -0.32 -9.72 4.69
C GLY A 118 0.73 -9.05 5.57
N THR A 119 0.30 -8.46 6.69
CA THR A 119 1.21 -7.83 7.66
C THR A 119 2.17 -8.84 8.27
N ARG A 120 1.70 -10.04 8.60
CA ARG A 120 2.54 -11.11 9.14
C ARG A 120 3.60 -11.55 8.14
N ARG A 121 3.25 -11.70 6.86
CA ARG A 121 4.22 -12.03 5.81
C ARG A 121 5.34 -11.00 5.73
N LEU A 122 4.98 -9.71 5.70
CA LEU A 122 5.97 -8.62 5.73
C LEU A 122 6.85 -8.70 6.98
N ALA A 123 6.23 -8.82 8.17
CA ALA A 123 6.95 -8.83 9.43
C ALA A 123 7.92 -10.02 9.55
N ASP A 124 7.49 -11.21 9.14
CA ASP A 124 8.32 -12.42 9.17
C ASP A 124 9.51 -12.33 8.20
N ALA A 125 9.32 -11.71 7.02
CA ALA A 125 10.38 -11.46 6.05
C ALA A 125 11.43 -10.48 6.60
N LEU A 126 11.00 -9.33 7.13
CA LEU A 126 11.88 -8.34 7.77
C LEU A 126 12.65 -8.95 8.96
N LYS A 127 11.94 -9.71 9.81
CA LYS A 127 12.54 -10.39 10.97
C LYS A 127 13.63 -11.37 10.54
N SER A 128 13.36 -12.16 9.51
CA SER A 128 14.29 -13.15 8.99
C SER A 128 15.50 -12.48 8.33
N ALA A 129 15.27 -11.40 7.58
CA ALA A 129 16.32 -10.60 6.97
C ALA A 129 17.27 -10.01 8.02
N ILE A 130 16.75 -9.44 9.12
CA ILE A 130 17.57 -8.93 10.23
C ILE A 130 18.36 -10.07 10.91
N LYS A 131 17.73 -11.23 11.11
CA LYS A 131 18.35 -12.35 11.84
C LYS A 131 19.47 -13.03 11.03
N LYS A 132 19.26 -13.24 9.74
CA LYS A 132 20.15 -14.06 8.89
C LYS A 132 21.22 -13.25 8.16
N ASN A 133 21.00 -11.97 7.89
CA ASN A 133 21.95 -11.18 7.12
C ASN A 133 23.12 -10.72 8.02
N PRO A 134 24.40 -10.88 7.63
CA PRO A 134 25.53 -10.35 8.38
C PRO A 134 25.75 -8.84 8.16
N ASN A 135 25.21 -8.26 7.08
CA ASN A 135 25.41 -6.87 6.71
C ASN A 135 24.67 -5.93 7.67
N VAL A 136 25.42 -5.05 8.33
CA VAL A 136 24.87 -4.12 9.32
C VAL A 136 24.04 -3.00 8.67
N GLN A 137 24.38 -2.60 7.43
CA GLN A 137 23.60 -1.61 6.69
C GLN A 137 22.16 -2.10 6.47
N VAL A 138 21.99 -3.36 6.05
CA VAL A 138 20.67 -3.97 5.84
C VAL A 138 19.87 -3.99 7.15
N LYS A 139 20.52 -4.34 8.28
CA LYS A 139 19.86 -4.34 9.59
C LYS A 139 19.42 -2.96 10.03
N SER A 140 20.26 -1.95 9.80
CA SER A 140 19.98 -0.56 10.17
C SER A 140 18.80 0.01 9.36
N GLU A 141 18.80 -0.20 8.04
CA GLU A 141 17.68 0.21 7.16
C GLU A 141 16.36 -0.42 7.61
N ILE A 142 16.34 -1.73 7.89
CA ILE A 142 15.14 -2.42 8.35
C ILE A 142 14.72 -1.93 9.75
N ALA A 143 15.65 -1.76 10.69
CA ALA A 143 15.33 -1.32 12.04
C ALA A 143 14.69 0.07 12.06
N ALA A 144 15.21 1.01 11.26
CA ALA A 144 14.64 2.34 11.11
C ALA A 144 13.21 2.26 10.58
N ALA A 145 12.97 1.52 9.50
CA ALA A 145 11.64 1.34 8.92
C ALA A 145 10.66 0.69 9.90
N VAL A 146 11.06 -0.37 10.61
CA VAL A 146 10.21 -1.06 11.59
C VAL A 146 9.75 -0.13 12.71
N SER A 147 10.60 0.81 13.14
CA SER A 147 10.25 1.78 14.19
C SER A 147 9.17 2.78 13.75
N LEU A 148 9.10 3.11 12.46
CA LEU A 148 8.18 4.09 11.89
C LEU A 148 6.95 3.46 11.21
N ALA A 149 7.03 2.19 10.83
CA ALA A 149 6.01 1.51 10.05
C ALA A 149 4.61 1.58 10.68
N GLY A 150 4.54 1.43 12.02
CA GLY A 150 3.28 1.45 12.75
C GLY A 150 2.50 2.76 12.61
N SER A 151 3.18 3.91 12.65
CA SER A 151 2.54 5.22 12.51
C SER A 151 2.29 5.60 11.05
N VAL A 152 3.21 5.22 10.15
CA VAL A 152 3.13 5.57 8.73
C VAL A 152 2.03 4.81 8.01
N PHE A 153 1.89 3.50 8.28
CA PHE A 153 1.05 2.60 7.50
C PHE A 153 -0.24 2.15 8.22
N SER A 154 -0.54 2.62 9.43
CA SER A 154 -1.74 2.16 10.16
C SER A 154 -2.99 2.25 9.29
N ASP A 155 -3.63 1.10 9.08
CA ASP A 155 -4.87 0.93 8.30
C ASP A 155 -4.79 1.40 6.83
N LYS A 156 -3.57 1.56 6.30
CA LYS A 156 -3.33 1.86 4.89
C LYS A 156 -3.18 0.58 4.08
N VAL A 157 -3.65 0.64 2.83
CA VAL A 157 -3.37 -0.39 1.84
C VAL A 157 -1.91 -0.25 1.40
N THR A 158 -1.19 -1.37 1.38
CA THR A 158 0.21 -1.43 0.93
C THR A 158 0.56 -2.82 0.40
N SER A 159 1.77 -2.98 -0.11
CA SER A 159 2.41 -4.23 -0.48
C SER A 159 3.82 -4.28 0.13
N ILE A 160 4.53 -5.40 -0.04
CA ILE A 160 5.94 -5.47 0.40
C ILE A 160 6.81 -4.59 -0.49
N ASP A 161 6.52 -4.53 -1.79
CA ASP A 161 7.24 -3.68 -2.73
C ASP A 161 7.09 -2.20 -2.34
N GLU A 162 5.85 -1.75 -2.13
CA GLU A 162 5.56 -0.37 -1.72
C GLU A 162 6.16 -0.01 -0.36
N PHE A 163 6.14 -0.97 0.57
CA PHE A 163 6.81 -0.78 1.86
C PHE A 163 8.31 -0.53 1.66
N CYS A 164 8.97 -1.29 0.79
CA CYS A 164 10.39 -1.10 0.48
C CYS A 164 10.67 0.21 -0.26
N ASP A 165 9.77 0.60 -1.17
CA ASP A 165 9.83 1.88 -1.89
C ASP A 165 9.70 3.07 -0.95
N HIS A 166 8.70 3.06 -0.09
CA HIS A 166 8.41 4.14 0.85
C HIS A 166 9.58 4.46 1.78
N PHE A 167 10.25 3.42 2.30
CA PHE A 167 11.41 3.59 3.18
C PHE A 167 12.74 3.72 2.43
N GLY A 168 12.72 3.78 1.09
CA GLY A 168 13.92 3.99 0.28
C GLY A 168 14.97 2.90 0.44
N PHE A 169 14.55 1.63 0.64
CA PHE A 169 15.48 0.54 0.86
C PHE A 169 16.43 0.36 -0.33
N SER A 170 17.71 0.17 -0.01
CA SER A 170 18.73 -0.14 -0.99
C SER A 170 18.41 -1.45 -1.73
N GLN A 171 18.96 -1.62 -2.94
CA GLN A 171 18.73 -2.83 -3.73
C GLN A 171 19.14 -4.11 -2.98
N THR A 172 20.21 -4.03 -2.18
CA THR A 172 20.69 -5.14 -1.34
C THR A 172 19.70 -5.48 -0.22
N THR A 173 19.15 -4.48 0.46
CA THR A 173 18.09 -4.65 1.47
C THR A 173 16.84 -5.27 0.86
N ARG A 174 16.38 -4.73 -0.28
CA ARG A 174 15.22 -5.27 -1.02
C ARG A 174 15.42 -6.73 -1.39
N GLN A 175 16.54 -7.07 -2.02
CA GLN A 175 16.83 -8.45 -2.39
C GLN A 175 16.87 -9.38 -1.18
N THR A 176 17.43 -8.91 -0.06
CA THR A 176 17.44 -9.67 1.19
C THR A 176 16.03 -9.98 1.65
N ILE A 177 15.14 -8.98 1.70
CA ILE A 177 13.74 -9.16 2.13
C ILE A 177 13.01 -10.12 1.18
N MET A 178 13.20 -9.95 -0.13
CA MET A 178 12.56 -10.79 -1.16
C MET A 178 12.98 -12.26 -1.06
N ASN A 179 14.26 -12.53 -0.76
CA ASN A 179 14.78 -13.88 -0.57
C ASN A 179 14.21 -14.58 0.67
N GLU A 180 13.69 -13.83 1.65
CA GLU A 180 13.06 -14.38 2.85
C GLU A 180 11.56 -14.64 2.66
N LEU A 181 10.97 -14.24 1.53
CA LEU A 181 9.59 -14.56 1.21
C LEU A 181 9.47 -16.01 0.75
N SER A 182 8.53 -16.75 1.35
CA SER A 182 8.19 -18.12 0.91
C SER A 182 7.72 -18.17 -0.54
N LYS A 183 7.09 -17.09 -1.02
CA LYS A 183 6.67 -16.89 -2.41
C LYS A 183 6.95 -15.44 -2.80
N PRO A 184 8.07 -15.15 -3.48
CA PRO A 184 8.43 -13.79 -3.90
C PRO A 184 7.38 -13.12 -4.80
N SER A 185 6.57 -13.90 -5.51
CA SER A 185 5.46 -13.39 -6.33
C SER A 185 4.33 -12.74 -5.54
N LEU A 186 4.30 -12.89 -4.20
CA LEU A 186 3.32 -12.24 -3.33
C LEU A 186 3.77 -10.86 -2.83
N SER A 187 4.95 -10.40 -3.23
CA SER A 187 5.50 -9.09 -2.83
C SER A 187 4.62 -7.92 -3.25
N SER A 188 4.08 -7.96 -4.46
CA SER A 188 3.18 -6.93 -5.01
C SER A 188 1.72 -7.08 -4.56
N LYS A 189 1.39 -8.16 -3.83
CA LYS A 189 0.03 -8.43 -3.36
C LYS A 189 -0.36 -7.41 -2.30
N LYS A 190 -1.43 -6.66 -2.57
CA LYS A 190 -1.99 -5.65 -1.66
C LYS A 190 -2.65 -6.27 -0.44
N PHE A 191 -2.46 -5.62 0.70
CA PHE A 191 -3.16 -5.90 1.95
C PHE A 191 -3.31 -4.61 2.75
N VAL A 192 -4.27 -4.57 3.68
CA VAL A 192 -4.35 -3.49 4.67
C VAL A 192 -3.33 -3.76 5.78
N PHE A 193 -2.46 -2.81 6.06
CA PHE A 193 -1.44 -2.95 7.09
C PHE A 193 -2.05 -2.87 8.50
N SER A 194 -1.77 -3.87 9.33
CA SER A 194 -2.23 -3.95 10.71
C SER A 194 -1.10 -3.60 11.68
N ALA A 195 -1.09 -2.39 12.23
CA ALA A 195 -0.08 -1.96 13.18
C ALA A 195 0.02 -2.90 14.41
N GLN A 196 -1.12 -3.43 14.87
CA GLN A 196 -1.18 -4.35 16.00
C GLN A 196 -0.52 -5.70 15.68
N GLU A 197 -0.82 -6.31 14.53
CA GLU A 197 -0.17 -7.57 14.11
C GLU A 197 1.33 -7.35 13.90
N PHE A 198 1.71 -6.22 13.28
CA PHE A 198 3.10 -5.89 13.02
C PHE A 198 3.92 -5.79 14.31
N LYS A 199 3.41 -5.04 15.30
CA LYS A 199 4.03 -4.90 16.63
C LYS A 199 4.15 -6.23 17.37
N THR A 200 3.17 -7.12 17.19
CA THR A 200 3.19 -8.47 17.78
C THR A 200 4.30 -9.33 17.17
N LYS A 201 4.55 -9.21 15.86
CA LYS A 201 5.53 -10.05 15.14
C LYS A 201 6.96 -9.52 15.21
N LEU A 202 7.10 -8.19 15.20
CA LEU A 202 8.35 -7.44 15.32
C LEU A 202 8.29 -6.51 16.54
N PRO A 203 8.32 -7.05 17.77
CA PRO A 203 8.39 -6.23 18.94
C PRO A 203 9.77 -5.56 19.00
N TYR A 204 9.79 -4.25 18.80
CA TYR A 204 10.92 -3.38 19.10
C TYR A 204 10.61 -2.56 20.34
N ARG A 205 11.63 -2.36 21.15
CA ARG A 205 11.59 -1.47 22.29
C ARG A 205 12.41 -0.24 21.93
N THR A 206 11.74 0.92 22.01
CA THR A 206 12.33 2.24 21.83
C THR A 206 12.24 2.96 23.17
N VAL A 207 13.35 3.51 23.65
CA VAL A 207 13.42 4.34 24.85
C VAL A 207 13.95 5.70 24.44
N GLU A 208 13.22 6.75 24.77
CA GLU A 208 13.67 8.13 24.61
C GLU A 208 14.04 8.68 25.99
N LEU A 209 15.24 9.22 26.12
CA LEU A 209 15.73 9.87 27.33
C LEU A 209 15.45 11.37 27.27
N GLU A 210 15.34 12.01 28.44
CA GLU A 210 15.11 13.46 28.56
C GLU A 210 16.18 14.32 27.85
N ASN A 211 17.37 13.75 27.64
CA ASN A 211 18.48 14.39 26.93
C ASN A 211 18.40 14.24 25.40
N GLY A 212 17.32 13.68 24.87
CA GLY A 212 17.08 13.48 23.44
C GLY A 212 17.73 12.21 22.85
N ALA A 213 18.37 11.36 23.66
CA ALA A 213 18.90 10.09 23.17
C ALA A 213 17.77 9.09 22.94
N ILE A 214 17.76 8.45 21.77
CA ILE A 214 16.79 7.40 21.41
C ILE A 214 17.52 6.06 21.29
N LEU A 215 17.11 5.09 22.12
CA LEU A 215 17.65 3.73 22.13
C LEU A 215 16.62 2.77 21.55
N THR A 216 16.95 2.10 20.45
CA THR A 216 16.04 1.16 19.77
C THR A 216 16.71 -0.20 19.61
N ALA A 217 16.06 -1.26 20.10
CA ALA A 217 16.49 -2.64 19.86
C ALA A 217 15.29 -3.60 19.84
N PRO A 218 15.43 -4.82 19.27
CA PRO A 218 14.38 -5.84 19.37
C PRO A 218 14.06 -6.11 20.84
N SER A 219 12.78 -6.13 21.21
CA SER A 219 12.36 -6.19 22.62
C SER A 219 12.97 -7.38 23.37
N GLY A 220 13.06 -8.56 22.74
CA GLY A 220 13.65 -9.75 23.37
C GLY A 220 15.18 -9.73 23.50
N LYS A 221 15.86 -8.72 22.95
CA LYS A 221 17.30 -8.51 23.07
C LYS A 221 17.65 -7.18 23.73
N PHE A 222 16.65 -6.39 24.13
CA PHE A 222 16.89 -5.03 24.58
C PHE A 222 17.84 -4.99 25.78
N GLU A 223 17.60 -5.86 26.76
CA GLU A 223 18.43 -6.03 27.96
C GLU A 223 19.77 -6.75 27.70
N GLN A 224 19.93 -7.36 26.52
CA GLN A 224 21.22 -7.95 26.09
C GLN A 224 22.11 -6.92 25.39
N VAL A 225 21.50 -5.89 24.80
CA VAL A 225 22.20 -4.83 24.05
C VAL A 225 22.44 -3.61 24.94
N PHE A 226 21.52 -3.33 25.86
CA PHE A 226 21.61 -2.19 26.77
C PHE A 226 21.58 -2.68 28.22
N GLU A 227 22.65 -2.39 28.96
CA GLU A 227 22.66 -2.51 30.41
C GLU A 227 21.90 -1.33 31.02
N VAL A 228 20.97 -1.62 31.93
CA VAL A 228 20.12 -0.60 32.56
C VAL A 228 20.55 -0.41 34.01
N ARG A 229 20.98 0.79 34.37
CA ARG A 229 21.37 1.15 35.73
C ARG A 229 20.46 2.24 36.26
N GLN A 230 19.77 1.96 37.35
CA GLN A 230 18.98 2.96 38.07
C GLN A 230 19.93 3.92 38.79
N LYS A 231 19.66 5.22 38.69
CA LYS A 231 20.36 6.27 39.43
C LYS A 231 19.38 7.04 40.32
N ASP A 232 19.92 7.72 41.32
CA ASP A 232 19.13 8.51 42.26
C ASP A 232 18.31 9.59 41.57
N GLY A 233 17.14 9.89 42.15
CA GLY A 233 16.23 10.90 41.61
C GLY A 233 15.42 10.46 40.39
N GLY A 234 15.24 9.14 40.19
CA GLY A 234 14.44 8.60 39.08
C GLY A 234 15.13 8.60 37.72
N LYS A 235 16.45 8.83 37.69
CA LYS A 235 17.25 8.81 36.47
C LYS A 235 17.63 7.39 36.11
N VAL A 236 17.64 7.09 34.81
CA VAL A 236 18.06 5.79 34.29
C VAL A 236 19.26 6.00 33.38
N GLU A 237 20.32 5.21 33.58
CA GLU A 237 21.48 5.13 32.70
C GLU A 237 21.35 3.88 31.83
N TYR A 238 21.47 4.07 30.52
CA TYR A 238 21.62 2.99 29.55
C TYR A 238 23.06 2.95 29.05
N ALA A 239 23.72 1.81 29.17
CA ALA A 239 25.08 1.59 28.69
C ALA A 239 25.09 0.49 27.61
N THR A 240 25.91 0.67 26.58
CA THR A 240 26.15 -0.33 25.53
C THR A 240 27.59 -0.25 25.05
N GLU A 241 28.13 -1.37 24.57
CA GLU A 241 29.45 -1.44 23.95
C GLU A 241 29.37 -2.20 22.63
N GLY A 242 30.15 -1.76 21.64
CA GLY A 242 30.16 -2.37 20.32
C GLY A 242 31.11 -1.68 19.36
N LYS A 243 31.37 -2.32 18.23
CA LYS A 243 32.09 -1.70 17.11
C LYS A 243 31.11 -0.86 16.28
N VAL A 244 31.51 0.36 15.94
CA VAL A 244 30.73 1.21 15.02
C VAL A 244 30.63 0.49 13.68
N ALA A 245 29.41 0.28 13.23
CA ALA A 245 29.13 -0.48 12.01
C ALA A 245 28.54 0.36 10.88
N ASP A 246 27.81 1.43 11.22
CA ASP A 246 27.38 2.49 10.31
C ASP A 246 27.13 3.75 11.14
N GLN A 247 27.47 4.92 10.61
CA GLN A 247 27.21 6.21 11.23
C GLN A 247 26.85 7.20 10.13
N ARG A 248 25.59 7.66 10.14
CA ARG A 248 25.09 8.65 9.16
C ARG A 248 24.91 9.98 9.86
N MET A 249 25.38 11.05 9.21
CA MET A 249 25.02 12.42 9.58
C MET A 249 24.08 12.95 8.51
N GLU A 250 22.93 13.50 8.92
CA GLU A 250 22.12 14.30 8.01
C GLU A 250 22.85 15.61 7.71
N LYS A 251 22.89 15.99 6.43
CA LYS A 251 23.30 17.34 6.04
C LYS A 251 22.17 18.30 6.41
N ARG A 252 22.52 19.34 7.16
CA ARG A 252 21.68 20.52 7.38
C ARG A 252 21.30 21.19 6.06
#